data_AF-A0A839P0V9-F1
#
_entry.id   AF-A0A839P0V9-F1
#
_cell.length_a   1.000
_cell.length_b   1.000
_cell.length_c   1.000
_cell.angle_alpha   90.00
_cell.angle_beta   90.00
_cell.angle_gamma   90.00
#
_symmetry.space_group_name_H-M   'P 1'
#
loop_
_entity.id
_entity.type
_entity.pdbx_description
1 polymer ?
#
loop_
_entity_poly.entity_id
_entity_poly.type
_entity_poly.pdbx_seq_one_letter_code
_entity_poly.pdbx_strand_id
1 'polypeptide(L)'
;MGVGLAQNELSQGHRAYFNTGGLGLLIGDGRLSYAPERAFEAYYAMALTTTLAMSLNYQHVENLAYNRDRGPADFFAARMHVDF
;
A
#
# COMPACT_ATOMS: atom_id res chain seq x y z
N MET A 1 6.97 -14.12 -12.26
CA MET A 1 6.92 -13.91 -10.80
C MET A 1 7.81 -12.74 -10.45
N GLY A 2 7.50 -12.00 -9.41
CA GLY A 2 8.30 -10.87 -8.96
C GLY A 2 8.00 -10.49 -7.52
N VAL A 3 8.91 -9.70 -6.95
CA VAL A 3 8.76 -9.11 -5.62
C VAL A 3 9.13 -7.63 -5.69
N GLY A 4 8.54 -6.83 -4.82
CA GLY A 4 8.75 -5.39 -4.73
C GLY A 4 8.75 -4.91 -3.30
N LEU A 5 9.51 -3.84 -3.05
CA LEU A 5 9.52 -3.12 -1.79
C LEU A 5 9.26 -1.64 -2.09
N ALA A 6 8.41 -1.02 -1.29
CA ALA A 6 8.15 0.40 -1.34
C ALA A 6 8.23 1.00 0.06
N GLN A 7 8.72 2.23 0.15
CA GLN A 7 8.70 3.03 1.36
C GLN A 7 8.20 4.42 1.02
N ASN A 8 7.13 4.83 1.68
CA ASN A 8 6.52 6.14 1.51
C ASN A 8 6.65 6.94 2.80
N GLU A 9 6.87 8.23 2.66
CA GLU A 9 7.00 9.16 3.77
C GLU A 9 6.23 10.45 3.52
N LEU A 10 5.71 11.04 4.60
CA LEU A 10 5.13 12.37 4.54
C LEU A 10 6.23 13.43 4.58
N SER A 11 6.02 14.54 3.87
CA SER A 11 6.86 15.73 3.99
C SER A 11 6.75 16.34 5.39
N GLN A 12 7.79 17.06 5.81
CA GLN A 12 7.86 17.64 7.16
C GLN A 12 6.66 18.54 7.48
N GLY A 13 6.18 19.31 6.50
CA GLY A 13 4.99 20.17 6.66
C GLY A 13 3.70 19.39 6.92
N HIS A 14 3.49 18.27 6.21
CA HIS A 14 2.34 17.39 6.47
C HIS A 14 2.43 16.72 7.83
N ARG A 15 3.63 16.27 8.24
CA ARG A 15 3.84 15.72 9.59
C ARG A 15 3.44 16.74 10.67
N ALA A 16 3.84 18.00 10.50
CA ALA A 16 3.47 19.07 11.43
C ALA A 16 1.96 19.32 11.46
N TYR A 17 1.30 19.37 10.29
CA TYR A 17 -0.15 19.56 10.17
C TYR A 17 -0.96 18.48 10.90
N PHE A 18 -0.59 17.20 10.70
CA PHE A 18 -1.25 16.10 11.41
C PHE A 18 -0.89 16.09 12.91
N ASN A 19 0.33 16.45 13.29
CA ASN A 19 0.70 16.53 14.70
C ASN A 19 -0.10 17.59 15.49
N THR A 20 -0.57 18.64 14.82
CA THR A 20 -1.50 19.63 15.41
C THR A 20 -2.97 19.22 15.35
N GLY A 21 -3.28 17.97 14.95
CA GLY A 21 -4.64 17.44 14.88
C GLY A 21 -5.39 17.75 13.58
N GLY A 22 -4.69 18.13 12.51
CA GLY A 22 -5.29 18.34 11.19
C GLY A 22 -5.88 17.06 10.60
N LEU A 23 -6.91 17.20 9.78
CA LEU A 23 -7.56 16.10 9.05
C LEU A 23 -7.24 16.22 7.56
N GLY A 24 -6.69 15.15 6.99
CA GLY A 24 -6.35 15.07 5.58
C GLY A 24 -7.46 14.41 4.79
N LEU A 25 -7.42 14.57 3.46
CA LEU A 25 -8.39 13.93 2.55
C LEU A 25 -8.41 12.39 2.70
N LEU A 26 -7.23 11.80 2.93
CA LEU A 26 -7.04 10.34 3.02
C LEU A 26 -6.73 9.86 4.44
N ILE A 27 -6.41 10.78 5.37
CA ILE A 27 -5.93 10.47 6.72
C ILE A 27 -6.81 11.22 7.73
N GLY A 28 -7.71 10.49 8.38
CA GLY A 28 -8.70 11.03 9.31
C GLY A 28 -8.38 10.85 10.80
N ASP A 29 -7.15 10.47 11.15
CA ASP A 29 -6.79 10.07 12.52
C ASP A 29 -6.58 11.25 13.50
N GLY A 30 -6.64 12.49 13.01
CA GLY A 30 -6.27 13.67 13.78
C GLY A 30 -4.78 13.64 14.12
N ARG A 31 -4.43 13.47 15.41
CA ARG A 31 -3.03 13.47 15.86
C ARG A 31 -2.33 12.16 15.49
N LEU A 32 -1.57 12.20 14.41
CA LEU A 32 -0.89 11.04 13.83
C LEU A 32 0.34 10.59 14.64
N SER A 33 0.35 9.31 15.04
CA SER A 33 1.55 8.59 15.54
C SER A 33 2.43 8.22 14.35
N TYR A 34 3.17 9.22 13.85
CA TYR A 34 3.86 9.13 12.56
C TYR A 34 4.91 8.01 12.50
N ALA A 35 4.82 7.18 11.47
CA ALA A 35 5.90 6.29 11.02
C ALA A 35 5.88 6.18 9.48
N PRO A 36 7.03 5.97 8.81
CA PRO A 36 7.06 5.67 7.38
C PRO A 36 6.19 4.46 7.05
N GLU A 37 5.41 4.57 5.97
CA GLU A 37 4.65 3.46 5.43
C GLU A 37 5.59 2.59 4.61
N ARG A 38 5.56 1.28 4.84
CA ARG A 38 6.41 0.32 4.13
C ARG A 38 5.54 -0.77 3.56
N ALA A 39 5.74 -1.09 2.29
CA ALA A 39 4.99 -2.14 1.63
C ALA A 39 5.94 -3.16 1.01
N PHE A 40 5.60 -4.43 1.18
CA PHE A 40 6.19 -5.53 0.45
C PHE A 40 5.13 -6.11 -0.48
N GLU A 41 5.47 -6.36 -1.73
CA GLU A 41 4.61 -7.04 -2.70
C GLU A 41 5.32 -8.28 -3.23
N ALA A 42 4.56 -9.36 -3.39
CA ALA A 42 4.94 -10.52 -4.18
C ALA A 42 3.84 -10.87 -5.17
N TYR A 43 4.21 -11.17 -6.41
CA TYR A 43 3.25 -11.53 -7.43
C TYR A 43 3.71 -12.69 -8.31
N TYR A 44 2.73 -13.43 -8.82
CA TYR A 44 2.91 -14.49 -9.80
C TYR A 44 1.95 -14.29 -10.96
N ALA A 45 2.51 -14.07 -12.16
CA ALA A 45 1.76 -13.92 -13.40
C ALA A 45 1.88 -15.20 -14.24
N MET A 46 0.76 -15.64 -14.80
CA MET A 46 0.64 -16.81 -15.66
C MET A 46 -0.16 -16.46 -16.92
N ALA A 47 0.39 -16.81 -18.08
CA ALA A 47 -0.37 -16.81 -19.33
C ALA A 47 -1.20 -18.10 -19.37
N LEU A 48 -2.53 -17.95 -19.36
CA LEU A 48 -3.47 -19.08 -19.46
C LEU A 48 -3.72 -19.43 -20.94
N THR A 49 -3.79 -18.41 -21.80
CA THR A 49 -3.84 -18.54 -23.26
C THR A 49 -3.02 -17.41 -23.89
N THR A 50 -2.93 -17.37 -25.24
CA THR A 50 -2.34 -16.24 -25.97
C THR A 50 -3.05 -14.90 -25.71
N THR A 51 -4.33 -14.94 -25.33
CA THR A 51 -5.18 -13.75 -25.13
C THR A 51 -5.59 -13.54 -23.67
N LEU A 52 -5.17 -14.43 -22.76
CA LEU A 52 -5.58 -14.39 -21.36
C LEU A 52 -4.38 -14.58 -20.44
N ALA A 53 -4.12 -13.58 -19.60
CA ALA A 53 -3.16 -13.67 -18.51
C ALA A 53 -3.84 -13.42 -17.16
N MET A 54 -3.38 -14.13 -16.13
CA MET A 54 -3.82 -13.96 -14.75
C MET A 54 -2.61 -13.70 -13.86
N SER A 55 -2.75 -12.80 -12.90
CA SER A 55 -1.74 -12.50 -11.90
C SER A 55 -2.32 -12.55 -10.50
N LEU A 56 -1.69 -13.31 -9.62
CA LEU A 56 -1.98 -13.32 -8.18
C LEU A 56 -0.97 -12.41 -7.48
N ASN A 57 -1.43 -11.60 -6.54
CA ASN A 57 -0.62 -10.61 -5.84
C ASN A 57 -0.92 -10.69 -4.34
N TYR A 58 0.14 -10.60 -3.55
CA TYR A 58 0.11 -10.45 -2.10
C TYR A 58 0.86 -9.17 -1.74
N GLN A 59 0.25 -8.31 -0.95
CA GLN A 59 0.89 -7.11 -0.42
C GLN A 59 0.78 -7.09 1.09
N HIS A 60 1.90 -6.84 1.77
CA HIS A 60 1.97 -6.60 3.21
C HIS A 60 2.37 -5.14 3.42
N VAL A 61 1.54 -4.36 4.11
CA VAL A 61 1.77 -2.94 4.36
C VAL A 61 1.87 -2.68 5.86
N GLU A 62 3.00 -2.13 6.30
CA GLU A 62 3.21 -1.67 7.66
C GLU A 62 2.91 -0.18 7.80
N ASN A 63 2.37 0.22 8.96
CA ASN A 63 2.04 1.61 9.31
C ASN A 63 1.12 2.26 8.27
N LEU A 64 0.01 1.58 7.95
CA LEU A 64 -0.96 2.03 6.95
C LEU A 64 -1.34 3.51 7.18
N ALA A 65 -1.37 4.32 6.13
CA ALA A 65 -1.62 5.76 6.22
C ALA A 65 -0.63 6.51 7.15
N TYR A 66 0.62 6.05 7.20
CA TYR A 66 1.71 6.62 7.99
C TYR A 66 1.47 6.61 9.51
N ASN A 67 0.56 5.76 10.00
CA ASN A 67 0.22 5.66 11.41
C ASN A 67 0.72 4.34 12.01
N ARG A 68 1.60 4.44 13.01
CA ARG A 68 2.12 3.27 13.73
C ARG A 68 1.02 2.49 14.48
N ASP A 69 -0.03 3.18 14.91
CA ASP A 69 -1.04 2.60 15.77
C ASP A 69 -2.07 1.75 15.00
N ARG A 70 -2.06 1.82 13.65
CA ARG A 70 -2.98 1.05 12.79
C ARG A 70 -2.56 -0.42 12.59
N GLY A 71 -1.33 -0.78 12.94
CA GLY A 71 -0.79 -2.12 12.72
C GLY A 71 -0.55 -2.43 11.22
N PRO A 72 -0.01 -3.62 10.91
CA PRO A 72 0.17 -4.06 9.53
C PRO A 72 -1.15 -4.51 8.90
N ALA A 73 -1.24 -4.42 7.57
CA ALA A 73 -2.38 -4.87 6.78
C ALA A 73 -1.92 -5.75 5.62
N ASP A 74 -2.63 -6.86 5.41
CA ASP A 74 -2.38 -7.81 4.33
C ASP A 74 -3.47 -7.70 3.25
N PHE A 75 -3.05 -7.60 2.00
CA PHE A 75 -3.93 -7.53 0.84
C PHE A 75 -3.65 -8.69 -0.10
N PHE A 76 -4.72 -9.34 -0.54
CA PHE A 76 -4.69 -10.41 -1.53
C PHE A 76 -5.50 -9.98 -2.74
N ALA A 77 -4.89 -10.05 -3.92
CA ALA A 77 -5.53 -9.60 -5.15
C ALA A 77 -5.27 -10.56 -6.32
N ALA A 78 -6.26 -10.68 -7.20
CA ALA A 78 -6.11 -11.31 -8.49
C ALA A 78 -6.37 -10.27 -9.58
N ARG A 79 -5.52 -10.24 -10.61
CA ARG A 79 -5.65 -9.39 -11.79
C ARG A 79 -5.76 -10.26 -13.02
N MET A 80 -6.69 -9.94 -13.92
CA MET A 80 -6.86 -10.61 -15.20
C MET A 80 -6.62 -9.61 -16.32
N HIS A 81 -5.87 -10.02 -17.34
CA HIS A 81 -5.64 -9.26 -18.56
C HIS A 81 -6.14 -10.08 -19.74
N VAL A 82 -7.00 -9.48 -20.57
CA VAL A 82 -7.66 -10.15 -21.69
C VAL A 82 -7.51 -9.30 -22.94
N ASP A 83 -6.98 -9.89 -24.01
CA ASP A 83 -6.88 -9.31 -25.34
C ASP A 83 -8.02 -9.85 -26.22
N PHE A 84 -8.64 -8.96 -27.01
CA PHE A 84 -9.79 -9.25 -27.87
C PHE A 84 -9.53 -8.82 -29.31
#